data_AF-A0A4R6MHW9-F1
#
_entry.id   AF-A0A4R6MHW9-F1
#
_cell.length_a   1.000
_cell.length_b   1.000
_cell.length_c   1.000
_cell.angle_alpha   90.00
_cell.angle_beta   90.00
_cell.angle_gamma   90.00
#
_symmetry.space_group_name_H-M   'P 1'
#
loop_
_entity.id
_entity.type
_entity.pdbx_description
1 polymer ?
#
loop_
_entity_poly.entity_id
_entity_poly.type
_entity_poly.pdbx_seq_one_letter_code
_entity_poly.pdbx_strand_id
1 'polypeptide(L)'
;MEKNFSTTIIALLFIICFSFTSCKEKDENKIKITESQALKIAERYGITGDSVDIFFKTYSYSKTSLGYKKGKRKLYYWDISKKCNHCPFIQIDAITGNVFSEGNYNYVY
;
A
#
# COMPACT_ATOMS: atom_id res chain seq x y z
N MET A 1 -13.85 -37.36 51.74
CA MET A 1 -12.89 -36.24 51.62
C MET A 1 -11.60 -36.78 51.06
N GLU A 2 -11.01 -36.31 49.97
CA GLU A 2 -11.41 -35.46 48.85
C GLU A 2 -10.67 -36.04 47.64
N LYS A 3 -11.34 -36.15 46.49
CA LYS A 3 -10.73 -36.66 45.26
C LYS A 3 -9.95 -35.51 44.62
N ASN A 4 -8.65 -35.73 44.39
CA ASN A 4 -7.73 -34.82 43.70
C ASN A 4 -8.13 -34.64 42.22
N PHE A 5 -9.17 -33.86 41.95
CA PHE A 5 -9.75 -33.69 40.61
C PHE A 5 -9.49 -32.30 40.01
N SER A 6 -8.59 -31.50 40.58
CA SER A 6 -8.39 -30.10 40.17
C SER A 6 -7.11 -29.80 39.38
N THR A 7 -6.23 -30.77 39.16
CA THR A 7 -4.95 -30.52 38.46
C THR A 7 -4.96 -30.86 36.96
N THR A 8 -5.94 -31.61 36.46
CA THR A 8 -5.96 -32.05 35.05
C THR A 8 -6.59 -31.03 34.09
N ILE A 9 -7.37 -30.07 34.61
CA ILE A 9 -8.14 -29.13 33.78
C ILE A 9 -7.29 -27.94 33.29
N ILE A 10 -6.24 -27.57 34.03
CA ILE A 10 -5.44 -26.37 33.74
C ILE A 10 -4.46 -26.61 32.57
N ALA A 11 -4.04 -27.85 32.32
CA ALA A 11 -3.13 -28.19 31.21
C ALA A 11 -3.83 -28.19 29.83
N LEU A 12 -5.16 -28.34 29.77
CA LEU A 12 -5.88 -28.41 28.50
C LEU A 12 -6.17 -27.03 27.88
N LEU A 13 -6.15 -25.96 28.68
CA LEU A 13 -6.49 -24.60 28.23
C LEU A 13 -5.34 -23.88 27.51
N PHE A 14 -4.09 -24.31 27.67
CA PHE A 14 -2.94 -23.66 27.04
C PHE A 14 -2.68 -24.10 25.58
N ILE A 15 -3.29 -25.19 25.11
CA ILE A 15 -3.07 -25.72 23.75
C ILE A 15 -3.98 -25.04 22.71
N ILE A 16 -5.10 -24.43 23.13
CA ILE A 16 -6.13 -23.94 22.21
C ILE A 16 -5.90 -22.47 21.78
N CYS A 17 -5.05 -21.71 22.48
CA CYS A 17 -4.84 -20.29 22.17
C CYS A 17 -3.81 -20.00 21.06
N PHE A 18 -3.13 -21.01 20.51
CA PHE A 18 -2.18 -20.81 19.40
C PHE A 18 -2.79 -21.04 18.01
N SER A 19 -4.11 -20.91 17.89
CA SER A 19 -4.74 -20.64 16.59
C SER A 19 -4.44 -19.19 16.18
N PHE A 20 -3.17 -18.88 15.93
CA PHE A 20 -2.79 -17.78 15.04
C PHE A 20 -3.31 -18.16 13.65
N THR A 21 -4.61 -17.99 13.45
CA THR A 21 -5.17 -17.75 12.14
C THR A 21 -4.55 -16.45 11.67
N SER A 22 -3.34 -16.55 11.12
CA SER A 22 -2.81 -15.60 10.18
C SER A 22 -3.75 -15.66 8.99
N CYS A 23 -4.86 -14.95 9.12
CA CYS A 23 -5.73 -14.58 8.05
C CYS A 23 -4.87 -13.71 7.15
N LYS A 24 -4.09 -14.35 6.28
CA LYS A 24 -3.45 -13.70 5.15
C LYS A 24 -4.61 -13.31 4.26
N GLU A 25 -5.14 -12.13 4.55
CA GLU A 25 -6.09 -11.44 3.70
C GLU A 25 -5.53 -11.52 2.28
N LYS A 26 -6.15 -12.36 1.45
CA LYS A 26 -5.79 -12.47 0.04
C LYS A 26 -6.07 -11.09 -0.53
N ASP A 27 -5.03 -10.40 -0.98
CA ASP A 27 -5.12 -9.16 -1.75
C ASP A 27 -5.84 -9.45 -3.07
N GLU A 28 -7.16 -9.60 -3.02
CA GLU A 28 -8.02 -9.61 -4.18
C GLU A 28 -8.10 -8.18 -4.70
N ASN A 29 -7.44 -7.93 -5.84
CA ASN A 29 -7.57 -6.74 -6.70
C ASN A 29 -7.94 -5.43 -5.99
N LYS A 30 -7.10 -4.98 -5.05
CA LYS A 30 -7.33 -3.76 -4.27
C LYS A 30 -7.05 -2.45 -5.02
N ILE A 31 -6.95 -2.44 -6.34
CA ILE A 31 -6.82 -1.18 -7.10
C ILE A 31 -8.19 -0.50 -7.06
N LYS A 32 -8.31 0.59 -6.30
CA LYS A 32 -9.59 1.31 -6.09
C LYS A 32 -9.68 2.58 -6.92
N ILE A 33 -8.54 3.17 -7.27
CA ILE A 33 -8.47 4.44 -7.98
C ILE A 33 -8.25 4.19 -9.46
N THR A 34 -9.22 4.62 -10.28
CA THR A 34 -9.11 4.60 -11.74
C THR A 34 -8.17 5.70 -12.24
N GLU A 35 -7.71 5.56 -13.48
CA GLU A 35 -6.91 6.59 -14.16
C GLU A 35 -7.60 7.97 -14.14
N SER A 36 -8.90 8.02 -14.47
CA SER A 36 -9.68 9.26 -14.44
C SER A 36 -9.77 9.89 -13.04
N GLN A 37 -9.91 9.07 -11.99
CA GLN A 37 -9.86 9.57 -10.61
C GLN A 37 -8.48 10.08 -10.24
N ALA A 38 -7.42 9.40 -10.68
CA ALA A 38 -6.04 9.81 -10.47
C ALA A 38 -5.74 11.15 -11.14
N LEU A 39 -6.22 11.36 -12.38
CA LEU A 39 -6.12 12.65 -13.10
C LEU A 39 -6.87 13.78 -12.38
N LYS A 40 -8.08 13.53 -11.86
CA LYS A 40 -8.81 14.52 -11.04
C LYS A 40 -8.07 14.88 -9.75
N ILE A 41 -7.33 13.94 -9.16
CA ILE A 41 -6.46 14.23 -8.02
C ILE A 41 -5.31 15.13 -8.49
N ALA A 42 -4.68 14.82 -9.63
CA ALA A 42 -3.55 15.55 -10.20
C ALA A 42 -3.88 17.00 -10.60
N GLU A 43 -5.11 17.27 -11.01
CA GLU A 43 -5.60 18.63 -11.28
C GLU A 43 -5.39 19.58 -10.09
N ARG A 44 -5.57 19.07 -8.85
CA ARG A 44 -5.35 19.84 -7.61
C ARG A 44 -3.88 20.20 -7.36
N TYR A 45 -2.96 19.53 -8.03
CA TYR A 45 -1.52 19.77 -7.97
C TYR A 45 -1.00 20.53 -9.21
N GLY A 46 -1.90 21.08 -10.03
CA GLY A 46 -1.53 21.85 -11.23
C GLY A 46 -1.02 21.00 -12.39
N ILE A 47 -1.19 19.66 -12.34
CA ILE A 47 -0.84 18.75 -13.42
C ILE A 47 -2.08 18.56 -14.31
N THR A 48 -2.21 19.42 -15.32
CA THR A 48 -3.37 19.45 -16.24
C THR A 48 -2.97 19.72 -17.70
N GLY A 49 -3.90 19.42 -18.61
CA GLY A 49 -3.78 19.68 -20.05
C GLY A 49 -3.21 18.51 -20.85
N ASP A 50 -2.97 18.74 -22.14
CA ASP A 50 -2.65 17.69 -23.12
C ASP A 50 -1.23 17.09 -22.98
N SER A 51 -0.41 17.64 -22.08
CA SER A 51 0.98 17.23 -21.84
C SER A 51 1.15 16.43 -20.54
N VAL A 52 0.05 15.93 -19.99
CA VAL A 52 0.07 15.06 -18.80
C VAL A 52 0.45 13.64 -19.21
N ASP A 53 1.53 13.16 -18.63
CA ASP A 53 1.95 11.76 -18.71
C ASP A 53 1.46 11.03 -17.45
N ILE A 54 0.77 9.90 -17.64
CA ILE A 54 0.24 9.05 -16.56
C ILE A 54 0.69 7.60 -16.76
N PHE A 55 1.23 7.00 -15.70
CA PHE A 55 1.70 5.62 -15.72
C PHE A 55 1.22 4.86 -14.49
N PHE A 56 0.69 3.65 -14.71
CA PHE A 56 0.44 2.71 -13.63
C PHE A 56 1.73 1.95 -13.31
N LYS A 57 2.25 2.10 -12.09
CA LYS A 57 3.51 1.49 -11.65
C LYS A 57 3.29 0.56 -10.46
N THR A 58 4.17 -0.43 -10.37
CA THR A 58 4.25 -1.35 -9.22
C THR A 58 5.64 -1.29 -8.63
N TYR A 59 5.75 -0.97 -7.35
CA TYR A 59 6.99 -1.05 -6.59
C TYR A 59 6.95 -2.28 -5.68
N SER A 60 7.98 -3.13 -5.76
CA SER A 60 8.11 -4.29 -4.87
C SER A 60 9.01 -3.92 -3.69
N TYR A 61 8.47 -4.01 -2.47
CA TYR A 61 9.22 -3.68 -1.27
C TYR A 61 10.36 -4.66 -1.05
N SER A 62 11.58 -4.15 -0.82
CA SER A 62 12.72 -4.99 -0.46
C SER A 62 12.46 -5.69 0.87
N LYS A 63 13.02 -6.90 1.05
CA LYS A 63 12.85 -7.70 2.29
C LYS A 63 13.30 -6.96 3.55
N THR A 64 14.25 -6.02 3.41
CA THR A 64 14.80 -5.22 4.51
C THR A 64 13.99 -3.96 4.82
N SER A 65 13.12 -3.53 3.91
CA SER A 65 12.33 -2.31 4.07
C SER A 65 11.30 -2.40 5.20
N LEU A 66 10.99 -1.26 5.81
CA LEU A 66 9.94 -1.16 6.82
C LEU A 66 8.57 -1.61 6.28
N GLY A 67 8.26 -1.30 5.01
CA GLY A 67 7.03 -1.75 4.35
C GLY A 67 6.90 -3.27 4.34
N TYR A 68 7.98 -3.98 3.97
CA TYR A 68 8.01 -5.44 3.98
C TYR A 68 7.86 -6.04 5.38
N LYS A 69 8.49 -5.43 6.39
CA LYS A 69 8.36 -5.83 7.80
C LYS A 69 6.93 -5.64 8.32
N LYS A 70 6.22 -4.62 7.82
CA LYS A 70 4.80 -4.36 8.10
C LYS A 70 3.83 -5.20 7.25
N GLY A 71 4.34 -6.20 6.51
CA GLY A 71 3.53 -7.10 5.69
C GLY A 71 3.22 -6.59 4.27
N LYS A 72 3.59 -5.36 3.90
CA LYS A 72 3.38 -4.84 2.54
C LYS A 72 4.41 -5.44 1.58
N ARG A 73 3.94 -6.13 0.53
CA ARG A 73 4.83 -6.74 -0.48
C ARG A 73 5.00 -5.89 -1.72
N LYS A 74 3.92 -5.25 -2.16
CA LYS A 74 3.87 -4.39 -3.34
C LYS A 74 3.16 -3.08 -3.01
N LEU A 75 3.54 -2.02 -3.69
CA LEU A 75 2.82 -0.76 -3.78
C LEU A 75 2.38 -0.59 -5.23
N TYR A 76 1.08 -0.48 -5.44
CA TYR A 76 0.50 -0.11 -6.73
C TYR A 76 0.22 1.38 -6.70
N TYR A 77 0.69 2.13 -7.68
CA TYR A 77 0.54 3.58 -7.68
C TYR A 77 0.44 4.15 -9.09
N TRP A 78 -0.24 5.28 -9.19
CA TRP A 78 -0.25 6.15 -10.36
C TRP A 78 0.90 7.14 -10.24
N ASP A 79 1.76 7.18 -11.25
CA ASP A 79 2.78 8.21 -11.42
C ASP A 79 2.26 9.19 -12.48
N ILE A 80 2.04 10.44 -12.09
CA ILE A 80 1.42 11.45 -12.94
C ILE A 80 2.32 12.66 -12.98
N SER A 81 2.56 13.17 -14.17
CA SER A 81 3.48 14.27 -14.37
C SER A 81 3.18 15.07 -15.62
N LYS A 82 3.87 16.19 -15.77
CA LYS A 82 3.82 16.98 -17.00
C LYS A 82 5.19 16.99 -17.66
N LYS A 83 5.24 16.71 -18.96
CA LYS A 83 6.49 16.61 -19.74
C LYS A 83 7.14 17.97 -19.99
N CYS A 84 7.80 18.53 -18.98
CA CYS A 84 8.56 19.77 -19.08
C CYS A 84 9.58 19.92 -17.95
N ASN A 85 10.59 20.78 -18.15
CA ASN A 85 11.61 21.02 -17.13
C ASN A 85 11.02 21.74 -15.92
N HIS A 86 11.36 21.30 -14.71
CA HIS A 86 10.83 21.74 -13.43
C HIS A 86 9.31 21.58 -13.27
N CYS A 87 8.68 20.72 -14.07
CA CYS A 87 7.25 20.51 -13.98
C CYS A 87 6.87 19.52 -12.87
N PRO A 88 5.69 19.71 -12.27
CA PRO A 88 5.26 18.90 -11.15
C PRO A 88 5.01 17.45 -11.55
N PHE A 89 5.30 16.57 -10.60
CA PHE A 89 4.87 15.18 -10.59
C PHE A 89 4.29 14.83 -9.23
N ILE A 90 3.38 13.87 -9.24
CA ILE A 90 2.83 13.25 -8.03
C ILE A 90 2.78 11.74 -8.19
N GLN A 91 2.88 11.03 -7.06
CA GLN A 91 2.63 9.61 -6.99
C GLN A 91 1.48 9.34 -6.03
N ILE A 92 0.47 8.63 -6.53
CA ILE A 92 -0.80 8.37 -5.85
C ILE A 92 -0.92 6.88 -5.58
N ASP A 93 -1.11 6.49 -4.32
CA ASP A 93 -1.40 5.10 -3.96
C ASP A 93 -2.72 4.67 -4.62
N ALA A 94 -2.65 3.65 -5.48
CA ALA A 94 -3.78 3.21 -6.28
C ALA A 94 -4.88 2.50 -5.46
N ILE A 95 -4.61 2.19 -4.19
CA ILE A 95 -5.56 1.59 -3.24
C ILE A 95 -6.28 2.68 -2.44
N THR A 96 -5.55 3.71 -1.99
CA THR A 96 -6.10 4.72 -1.06
C THR A 96 -6.45 6.05 -1.72
N GLY A 97 -5.88 6.37 -2.87
CA GLY A 97 -5.99 7.70 -3.49
C GLY A 97 -5.15 8.77 -2.80
N ASN A 98 -4.32 8.39 -1.82
CA ASN A 98 -3.45 9.32 -1.14
C ASN A 98 -2.20 9.61 -1.97
N VAL A 99 -1.85 10.89 -2.08
CA VAL A 99 -0.56 11.31 -2.62
C VAL A 99 0.51 11.03 -1.56
N PHE A 100 1.52 10.25 -1.91
CA PHE A 100 2.62 9.90 -1.00
C PHE A 100 3.98 10.43 -1.47
N SER A 101 4.05 10.98 -2.68
CA SER A 101 5.23 11.63 -3.22
C SER A 101 4.78 12.78 -4.12
N GLU A 102 5.45 13.91 -3.99
CA GLU A 102 5.26 15.13 -4.77
C GLU A 102 6.63 15.73 -5.03
N GLY A 103 6.83 16.29 -6.22
CA GLY A 103 8.05 17.00 -6.54
C GLY A 103 8.02 17.57 -7.94
N ASN A 104 9.17 18.04 -8.41
CA ASN A 104 9.34 18.55 -9.77
C ASN A 104 10.41 17.74 -10.49
N TYR A 105 10.19 17.41 -11.77
CA TYR A 105 11.22 16.80 -12.59
C TYR A 105 12.29 17.82 -12.95
N ASN A 106 13.55 17.51 -12.65
CA ASN A 106 14.69 18.18 -13.25
C ASN A 106 15.06 17.40 -14.52
N TYR A 107 14.52 17.80 -15.67
CA TYR A 107 14.93 17.22 -16.95
C TYR A 107 16.32 17.73 -17.28
N VAL A 108 17.34 16.94 -16.96
CA VAL A 108 18.71 17.15 -17.46
C VAL A 108 18.76 16.52 -18.85
N TYR A 109 18.75 17.35 -19.89
CA TYR A 109 18.95 16.91 -21.28
C TYR A 109 20.36 16.36 -21.50
#